data_AF-A0A2T8HRH0-F1
#
_entry.id   AF-A0A2T8HRH0-F1
#
_cell.length_a   1.000
_cell.length_b   1.000
_cell.length_c   1.000
_cell.angle_alpha   90.00
_cell.angle_beta   90.00
_cell.angle_gamma   90.00
#
_symmetry.space_group_name_H-M   'P 1'
#
loop_
_entity.id
_entity.type
_entity.pdbx_description
1 polymer ?
#
loop_
_entity_poly.entity_id
_entity_poly.type
_entity_poly.pdbx_seq_one_letter_code
_entity_poly.pdbx_strand_id
1 'polypeptide(L)'
;MTSLTLDPSGQFLTLTIGGEALRFHAIWLRDNAGDPETRAAGNGQRLIALRDIPADTKIDQAALDGEQLNVSFAPEGKTVGYDLSWLAAHAYDRPAPAARGWTAPEIETWDADLMDAVPCGDFNALSHGGAALTDWLGAVTRYGFGKITNGPVEDGALFRVVDLFGFIRETNYGRKFEVRTQVNPSNLAFTGLGLQAHTDNPYRDPVPTLQVLYCLESTAAGGENMVVDGFAAAQRLRAENEQYFNVLADHCAKFEYSGEAGVCLTSRRPMIELAPDGELVGVRFNNRSLAAVTDVPFDQMATYYAAYRRLGEIIDDASMEVSFRLNPGEAFIVDNTRVLHARKAYSGAGTRWFQGCYADKDGLRSTYDALRRDSALEAAQ
;
A
#
# COMPACT_ATOMS: atom_id res chain seq x y z
N MET A 1 12.47 11.57 -33.51
CA MET A 1 11.33 11.70 -34.43
C MET A 1 10.34 10.62 -34.09
N THR A 2 9.04 10.95 -34.07
CA THR A 2 7.99 9.95 -33.86
C THR A 2 7.80 9.16 -35.15
N SER A 3 7.76 7.83 -35.07
CA SER A 3 7.52 6.97 -36.22
C SER A 3 6.57 5.83 -35.89
N LEU A 4 5.87 5.34 -36.91
CA LEU A 4 4.89 4.28 -36.81
C LEU A 4 5.24 3.17 -37.81
N THR A 5 5.11 1.92 -37.39
CA THR A 5 5.23 0.75 -38.26
C THR A 5 4.14 -0.24 -37.91
N LEU A 6 3.32 -0.61 -38.89
CA LEU A 6 2.29 -1.63 -38.75
C LEU A 6 2.89 -3.00 -39.07
N ASP A 7 2.67 -3.99 -38.20
CA ASP A 7 3.06 -5.36 -38.50
C ASP A 7 2.23 -5.90 -39.69
N PRO A 8 2.83 -6.64 -40.65
CA PRO A 8 2.11 -7.16 -41.82
C PRO A 8 0.91 -8.05 -41.48
N SER A 9 0.86 -8.67 -40.30
CA SER A 9 -0.28 -9.48 -39.88
C SER A 9 -1.46 -8.65 -39.35
N GLY A 10 -1.27 -7.34 -39.15
CA GLY A 10 -2.22 -6.42 -38.52
C GLY A 10 -2.44 -6.68 -37.03
N GLN A 11 -1.65 -7.56 -36.39
CA GLN A 11 -1.89 -7.96 -34.99
C GLN A 11 -1.37 -6.93 -33.99
N PHE A 12 -0.39 -6.12 -34.37
CA PHE A 12 0.15 -5.05 -33.54
C PHE A 12 0.77 -3.96 -34.42
N LEU A 13 1.00 -2.79 -33.82
CA LEU A 13 1.82 -1.72 -34.38
C LEU A 13 2.98 -1.41 -33.44
N THR A 14 4.05 -0.83 -33.99
CA THR A 14 5.19 -0.30 -33.25
C THR A 14 5.20 1.21 -33.38
N LEU A 15 5.18 1.90 -32.25
CA LEU A 15 5.21 3.35 -32.16
C LEU A 15 6.53 3.75 -31.49
N THR A 16 7.34 4.56 -32.18
CA THR A 16 8.58 5.10 -31.62
C THR A 16 8.33 6.51 -31.13
N ILE A 17 8.42 6.77 -29.82
CA ILE A 17 8.26 8.10 -29.20
C ILE A 17 9.53 8.39 -28.40
N GLY A 18 10.15 9.56 -28.59
CA GLY A 18 11.34 9.93 -27.82
C GLY A 18 12.55 9.01 -28.01
N GLY A 19 12.56 8.14 -29.03
CA GLY A 19 13.59 7.13 -29.26
C GLY A 19 13.29 5.76 -28.65
N GLU A 20 12.19 5.63 -27.90
CA GLU A 20 11.72 4.35 -27.35
C GLU A 20 10.70 3.73 -28.29
N ALA A 21 10.87 2.44 -28.62
CA ALA A 21 9.94 1.67 -29.42
C ALA A 21 8.95 0.93 -28.51
N LEU A 22 7.65 1.21 -28.69
CA LEU A 22 6.55 0.68 -27.89
C LEU A 22 5.59 -0.08 -28.81
N ARG A 23 5.35 -1.37 -28.54
CA ARG A 23 4.39 -2.17 -29.32
C ARG A 23 3.01 -2.20 -28.68
N PHE A 24 1.98 -2.13 -29.51
CA PHE A 24 0.58 -2.21 -29.10
C PHE A 24 -0.21 -3.16 -30.01
N HIS A 25 -0.77 -4.21 -29.44
CA HIS A 25 -1.66 -5.16 -30.11
C HIS A 25 -3.00 -4.53 -30.49
N ALA A 26 -3.54 -4.97 -31.63
CA ALA A 26 -4.84 -4.57 -32.16
C ALA A 26 -5.97 -4.76 -31.14
N ILE A 27 -6.00 -5.94 -30.49
CA ILE A 27 -7.02 -6.27 -29.49
C ILE A 27 -6.96 -5.34 -28.27
N TRP A 28 -5.75 -4.97 -27.82
CA TRP A 28 -5.57 -4.07 -26.69
C TRP A 28 -6.00 -2.65 -27.05
N LEU A 29 -5.60 -2.15 -28.23
CA LEU A 29 -6.03 -0.83 -28.69
C LEU A 29 -7.56 -0.79 -28.79
N ARG A 30 -8.19 -1.76 -29.44
CA ARG A 30 -9.65 -1.81 -29.62
C ARG A 30 -10.42 -1.87 -28.30
N ASP A 31 -9.97 -2.67 -27.32
CA ASP A 31 -10.59 -2.77 -25.99
C ASP A 31 -10.40 -1.51 -25.13
N ASN A 32 -9.41 -0.69 -25.47
CA ASN A 32 -9.10 0.56 -24.78
C ASN A 32 -9.41 1.82 -25.61
N ALA A 33 -10.20 1.69 -26.67
CA ALA A 33 -10.65 2.83 -27.45
C ALA A 33 -11.40 3.85 -26.57
N GLY A 34 -11.00 5.12 -26.68
CA GLY A 34 -11.54 6.22 -25.87
C GLY A 34 -12.80 6.89 -26.46
N ASP A 35 -13.28 6.40 -27.61
CA ASP A 35 -14.40 7.00 -28.31
C ASP A 35 -15.75 6.81 -27.57
N PRO A 36 -16.76 7.66 -27.82
CA PRO A 36 -18.02 7.64 -27.08
C PRO A 36 -18.85 6.34 -27.19
N GLU A 37 -18.58 5.50 -28.20
CA GLU A 37 -19.26 4.21 -28.35
C GLU A 37 -18.56 3.10 -27.56
N THR A 38 -17.28 3.28 -27.22
CA THR A 38 -16.51 2.34 -26.40
C THR A 38 -16.47 2.76 -24.94
N ARG A 39 -16.42 4.07 -24.65
CA ARG A 39 -16.34 4.65 -23.30
C ARG A 39 -17.41 5.72 -23.09
N ALA A 40 -18.18 5.59 -22.02
CA ALA A 40 -19.22 6.56 -21.67
C ALA A 40 -18.59 7.89 -21.21
N ALA A 41 -18.87 8.99 -21.93
CA ALA A 41 -18.31 10.31 -21.65
C ALA A 41 -18.58 10.83 -20.23
N GLY A 42 -19.71 10.44 -19.60
CA GLY A 42 -20.11 10.95 -18.29
C GLY A 42 -19.50 10.24 -17.08
N ASN A 43 -18.97 9.02 -17.23
CA ASN A 43 -18.48 8.23 -16.09
C ASN A 43 -17.27 7.33 -16.41
N GLY A 44 -16.76 7.34 -17.65
CA GLY A 44 -15.58 6.56 -18.06
C GLY A 44 -15.79 5.05 -18.15
N GLN A 45 -17.00 4.55 -17.91
CA GLN A 45 -17.28 3.12 -17.99
C GLN A 45 -17.18 2.63 -19.43
N ARG A 46 -16.65 1.42 -19.63
CA ARG A 46 -16.63 0.74 -20.92
C ARG A 46 -18.06 0.32 -21.27
N LEU A 47 -18.47 0.59 -22.51
CA LEU A 47 -19.81 0.28 -23.03
C LEU A 47 -19.90 -1.09 -23.71
N ILE A 48 -18.75 -1.70 -23.97
CA ILE A 48 -18.62 -3.02 -24.60
C ILE A 48 -17.97 -4.02 -23.64
N ALA A 49 -18.30 -5.30 -23.81
CA ALA A 49 -17.56 -6.42 -23.23
C ALA A 49 -16.56 -6.98 -24.25
N LEU A 50 -15.57 -7.73 -23.79
CA LEU A 50 -14.57 -8.35 -24.68
C LEU A 50 -15.20 -9.24 -25.76
N ARG A 51 -16.32 -9.90 -25.47
CA ARG A 51 -17.08 -10.73 -26.44
C ARG A 51 -17.66 -9.94 -27.61
N ASP A 52 -17.83 -8.63 -27.43
CA ASP A 52 -18.38 -7.73 -28.46
C ASP A 52 -17.28 -7.27 -29.42
N ILE A 53 -16.00 -7.55 -29.09
CA ILE A 53 -14.85 -7.35 -29.97
C ILE A 53 -14.59 -8.67 -30.71
N PRO A 54 -14.58 -8.68 -32.06
CA PRO A 54 -14.27 -9.89 -32.83
C PRO A 54 -12.93 -10.52 -32.43
N ALA A 55 -12.91 -11.84 -32.28
CA ALA A 55 -11.70 -12.56 -31.86
C ALA A 55 -10.55 -12.46 -32.88
N ASP A 56 -10.87 -12.17 -34.14
CA ASP A 56 -9.92 -11.96 -35.23
C ASP A 56 -9.61 -10.49 -35.51
N THR A 57 -9.94 -9.59 -34.57
CA THR A 57 -9.68 -8.15 -34.68
C THR A 57 -8.22 -7.86 -35.04
N LYS A 58 -8.04 -7.01 -36.05
CA LYS A 58 -6.75 -6.57 -36.61
C LYS A 58 -6.77 -5.07 -36.83
N ILE A 59 -5.59 -4.48 -36.87
CA ILE A 59 -5.36 -3.14 -37.41
C ILE A 59 -5.36 -3.27 -38.94
N ASP A 60 -6.31 -2.60 -39.58
CA ASP A 60 -6.38 -2.47 -41.04
C ASP A 60 -5.49 -1.32 -41.52
N GLN A 61 -5.58 -0.17 -40.85
CA GLN A 61 -4.78 1.02 -41.14
C GLN A 61 -4.39 1.73 -39.85
N ALA A 62 -3.21 2.36 -39.85
CA ALA A 62 -2.80 3.24 -38.78
C ALA A 62 -2.00 4.42 -39.36
N ALA A 63 -2.27 5.63 -38.88
CA ALA A 63 -1.63 6.85 -39.34
C ALA A 63 -1.40 7.82 -38.18
N LEU A 64 -0.26 8.51 -38.21
CA LEU A 64 0.01 9.62 -37.30
C LEU A 64 -0.58 10.91 -37.87
N ASP A 65 -1.27 11.66 -37.02
CA ASP A 65 -1.76 13.01 -37.31
C ASP A 65 -1.41 13.92 -36.13
N GLY A 66 -0.32 14.68 -36.27
CA GLY A 66 0.23 15.49 -35.19
C GLY A 66 0.58 14.68 -33.95
N GLU A 67 -0.13 14.95 -32.85
CA GLU A 67 0.01 14.26 -31.55
C GLU A 67 -0.96 13.11 -31.35
N GLN A 68 -1.63 12.67 -32.41
CA GLN A 68 -2.56 11.54 -32.37
C GLN A 68 -2.16 10.40 -33.30
N LEU A 69 -2.51 9.19 -32.88
CA LEU A 69 -2.49 7.98 -33.68
C LEU A 69 -3.92 7.60 -34.03
N ASN A 70 -4.26 7.64 -35.31
CA ASN A 70 -5.54 7.13 -35.82
C ASN A 70 -5.39 5.68 -36.25
N VAL A 71 -6.25 4.79 -35.74
CA VAL A 71 -6.22 3.35 -36.00
C VAL A 71 -7.59 2.89 -36.47
N SER A 72 -7.63 2.22 -37.63
CA SER A 72 -8.82 1.56 -38.17
C SER A 72 -8.73 0.06 -37.94
N PHE A 73 -9.81 -0.55 -37.46
CA PHE A 73 -9.86 -1.97 -37.11
C PHE A 73 -10.73 -2.77 -38.08
N ALA A 74 -10.27 -3.95 -38.48
CA ALA A 74 -11.07 -4.97 -39.16
C ALA A 74 -11.44 -6.08 -38.16
N PRO A 75 -12.60 -6.75 -38.31
CA PRO A 75 -13.60 -6.59 -39.37
C PRO A 75 -14.64 -5.48 -39.11
N GLU A 76 -14.61 -4.81 -37.95
CA GLU A 76 -15.63 -3.81 -37.56
C GLU A 76 -15.66 -2.58 -38.47
N GLY A 77 -14.53 -2.20 -39.09
CA GLY A 77 -14.38 -0.94 -39.83
C GLY A 77 -14.32 0.29 -38.93
N LYS A 78 -14.20 0.11 -37.61
CA LYS A 78 -14.18 1.21 -36.62
C LYS A 78 -12.83 1.93 -36.67
N THR A 79 -12.85 3.25 -36.67
CA THR A 79 -11.65 4.09 -36.58
C THR A 79 -11.64 4.88 -35.29
N VAL A 80 -10.50 4.90 -34.60
CA VAL A 80 -10.33 5.53 -33.29
C VAL A 80 -9.01 6.31 -33.27
N GLY A 81 -9.05 7.52 -32.71
CA GLY A 81 -7.86 8.32 -32.42
C GLY A 81 -7.36 8.11 -30.99
N TYR A 82 -6.05 8.08 -30.80
CA TYR A 82 -5.39 7.98 -29.50
C TYR A 82 -4.36 9.08 -29.36
N ASP A 83 -4.36 9.81 -28.25
CA ASP A 83 -3.29 10.75 -27.94
C ASP A 83 -1.98 9.98 -27.69
N LEU A 84 -0.88 10.44 -28.29
CA LEU A 84 0.43 9.79 -28.15
C LEU A 84 0.92 9.79 -26.69
N SER A 85 0.57 10.83 -25.92
CA SER A 85 0.86 10.91 -24.48
C SER A 85 0.12 9.83 -23.69
N TRP A 86 -1.15 9.56 -24.03
CA TRP A 86 -1.93 8.49 -23.42
C TRP A 86 -1.33 7.11 -23.74
N LEU A 87 -0.94 6.86 -24.99
CA LEU A 87 -0.28 5.61 -25.38
C LEU A 87 1.06 5.42 -24.65
N ALA A 88 1.89 6.46 -24.56
CA ALA A 88 3.15 6.38 -23.83
C ALA A 88 2.95 6.08 -22.33
N ALA A 89 1.94 6.73 -21.71
CA ALA A 89 1.60 6.51 -20.32
C ALA A 89 1.07 5.09 -20.03
N HIS A 90 0.39 4.47 -21.00
CA HIS A 90 -0.23 3.14 -20.87
C HIS A 90 0.55 2.02 -21.60
N ALA A 91 1.80 2.29 -21.98
CA ALA A 91 2.62 1.31 -22.68
C ALA A 91 2.94 0.10 -21.79
N TYR A 92 2.63 -1.10 -22.28
CA TYR A 92 2.86 -2.36 -21.58
C TYR A 92 4.01 -3.19 -22.17
N ASP A 93 4.52 -2.82 -23.34
CA ASP A 93 5.70 -3.43 -23.95
C ASP A 93 6.97 -2.94 -23.26
N ARG A 94 7.13 -3.35 -22.00
CA ARG A 94 8.25 -3.01 -21.13
C ARG A 94 8.90 -4.29 -20.63
N PRO A 95 10.20 -4.28 -20.30
CA PRO A 95 10.83 -5.40 -19.62
C PRO A 95 10.11 -5.68 -18.29
N ALA A 96 9.79 -6.95 -18.00
CA ALA A 96 9.26 -7.33 -16.70
C ALA A 96 10.32 -7.05 -15.60
N PRO A 97 9.90 -6.67 -14.38
CA PRO A 97 10.81 -6.59 -13.24
C PRO A 97 11.54 -7.92 -13.06
N ALA A 98 12.87 -7.88 -12.99
CA ALA A 98 13.68 -9.09 -13.03
C ALA A 98 13.74 -9.84 -11.68
N ALA A 99 13.33 -9.20 -10.57
CA ALA A 99 13.58 -9.71 -9.22
C ALA A 99 12.28 -9.95 -8.43
N ARG A 100 12.08 -11.18 -7.95
CA ARG A 100 11.00 -11.54 -7.02
C ARG A 100 11.12 -10.73 -5.73
N GLY A 101 10.05 -10.07 -5.29
CA GLY A 101 10.06 -9.12 -4.17
C GLY A 101 10.48 -7.70 -4.57
N TRP A 102 10.24 -7.30 -5.82
CA TRP A 102 10.39 -5.91 -6.25
C TRP A 102 9.26 -5.05 -5.66
N THR A 103 9.45 -3.75 -5.57
CA THR A 103 8.43 -2.79 -5.08
C THR A 103 8.04 -1.83 -6.19
N ALA A 104 6.76 -1.44 -6.23
CA ALA A 104 6.25 -0.39 -7.08
C ALA A 104 7.13 0.90 -7.08
N PRO A 105 7.29 1.60 -8.22
CA PRO A 105 8.15 2.80 -8.31
C PRO A 105 7.78 3.93 -7.36
N GLU A 106 6.51 4.05 -6.97
CA GLU A 106 6.02 5.03 -6.02
C GLU A 106 6.39 4.68 -4.56
N ILE A 107 6.82 3.45 -4.29
CA ILE A 107 7.22 2.97 -2.98
C ILE A 107 8.72 3.18 -2.79
N GLU A 108 9.07 3.88 -1.71
CA GLU A 108 10.45 3.99 -1.24
C GLU A 108 10.59 3.26 0.09
N THR A 109 11.41 2.22 0.10
CA THR A 109 11.75 1.49 1.32
C THR A 109 12.75 2.25 2.17
N TRP A 110 12.63 2.15 3.49
CA TRP A 110 13.44 2.94 4.42
C TRP A 110 13.88 2.15 5.65
N ASP A 111 14.87 2.70 6.35
CA ASP A 111 15.38 2.24 7.63
C ASP A 111 15.48 3.44 8.61
N ALA A 112 16.35 3.36 9.63
CA ALA A 112 16.51 4.43 10.60
C ALA A 112 16.96 5.78 10.01
N ASP A 113 17.49 5.85 8.79
CA ASP A 113 17.90 7.11 8.16
C ASP A 113 16.72 8.07 7.90
N LEU A 114 15.48 7.55 7.85
CA LEU A 114 14.27 8.36 7.69
C LEU A 114 13.85 9.09 9.00
N MET A 115 14.52 8.83 10.13
CA MET A 115 14.20 9.42 11.44
C MET A 115 14.14 10.95 11.42
N ASP A 116 15.04 11.60 10.68
CA ASP A 116 15.12 13.07 10.59
C ASP A 116 14.16 13.67 9.55
N ALA A 117 13.47 12.83 8.78
CA ALA A 117 12.58 13.22 7.69
C ALA A 117 11.21 12.53 7.77
N VAL A 118 10.74 12.23 8.99
CA VAL A 118 9.42 11.64 9.24
C VAL A 118 8.34 12.48 8.55
N PRO A 119 7.53 11.90 7.64
CA PRO A 119 6.41 12.60 7.02
C PRO A 119 5.47 13.16 8.08
N CYS A 120 5.21 14.46 8.06
CA CYS A 120 4.42 15.13 9.08
C CYS A 120 3.55 16.21 8.46
N GLY A 121 2.25 16.18 8.77
CA GLY A 121 1.29 17.20 8.34
C GLY A 121 0.62 17.91 9.51
N ASP A 122 0.31 19.19 9.35
CA ASP A 122 -0.50 19.95 10.31
C ASP A 122 -1.99 19.68 10.08
N PHE A 123 -2.72 19.22 11.10
CA PHE A 123 -4.12 18.83 10.96
C PHE A 123 -5.01 19.94 10.38
N ASN A 124 -4.78 21.21 10.76
CA ASN A 124 -5.56 22.32 10.24
C ASN A 124 -5.24 22.53 8.75
N ALA A 125 -3.98 22.54 8.36
CA ALA A 125 -3.59 22.65 6.95
C ALA A 125 -4.17 21.50 6.11
N LEU A 126 -4.07 20.26 6.59
CA LEU A 126 -4.62 19.08 5.91
C LEU A 126 -6.14 19.16 5.73
N SER A 127 -6.84 19.67 6.74
CA SER A 127 -8.31 19.80 6.73
C SER A 127 -8.83 20.84 5.73
N HIS A 128 -7.98 21.74 5.23
CA HIS A 128 -8.32 22.67 4.14
C HIS A 128 -8.08 22.06 2.75
N GLY A 129 -7.55 20.84 2.65
CA GLY A 129 -7.26 20.17 1.39
C GLY A 129 -6.09 20.78 0.62
N GLY A 130 -6.13 20.71 -0.71
CA GLY A 130 -5.10 21.26 -1.60
C GLY A 130 -3.73 20.61 -1.43
N ALA A 131 -2.67 21.36 -1.74
CA ALA A 131 -1.29 20.86 -1.76
C ALA A 131 -0.85 20.20 -0.45
N ALA A 132 -1.23 20.75 0.71
CA ALA A 132 -0.86 20.18 2.01
C ALA A 132 -1.39 18.75 2.18
N LEU A 133 -2.65 18.50 1.79
CA LEU A 133 -3.23 17.17 1.84
C LEU A 133 -2.62 16.25 0.77
N THR A 134 -2.46 16.74 -0.47
CA THR A 134 -1.85 15.98 -1.58
C THR A 134 -0.44 15.51 -1.22
N ASP A 135 0.40 16.39 -0.71
CA ASP A 135 1.79 16.10 -0.36
C ASP A 135 1.87 15.09 0.79
N TRP A 136 1.03 15.25 1.82
CA TRP A 136 1.00 14.34 2.95
C TRP A 136 0.49 12.95 2.56
N LEU A 137 -0.60 12.84 1.79
CA LEU A 137 -1.09 11.55 1.28
C LEU A 137 -0.09 10.88 0.34
N GLY A 138 0.63 11.67 -0.46
CA GLY A 138 1.74 11.19 -1.29
C GLY A 138 2.88 10.62 -0.46
N ALA A 139 3.26 11.29 0.62
CA ALA A 139 4.27 10.80 1.55
C ALA A 139 3.83 9.52 2.28
N VAL A 140 2.56 9.44 2.74
CA VAL A 140 2.00 8.21 3.33
C VAL A 140 1.96 7.07 2.31
N THR A 141 1.67 7.36 1.03
CA THR A 141 1.71 6.35 -0.04
C THR A 141 3.13 5.87 -0.29
N ARG A 142 4.11 6.78 -0.35
CA ARG A 142 5.52 6.49 -0.62
C ARG A 142 6.21 5.72 0.50
N TYR A 143 6.09 6.19 1.74
CA TYR A 143 6.78 5.63 2.90
C TYR A 143 5.91 4.66 3.72
N GLY A 144 4.60 4.60 3.48
CA GLY A 144 3.69 3.73 4.21
C GLY A 144 3.34 4.23 5.62
N PHE A 145 3.75 5.43 6.03
CA PHE A 145 3.32 6.03 7.29
C PHE A 145 3.42 7.55 7.26
N GLY A 146 2.78 8.21 8.22
CA GLY A 146 2.92 9.65 8.42
C GLY A 146 2.32 10.13 9.73
N LYS A 147 2.89 11.19 10.29
CA LYS A 147 2.40 11.88 11.48
C LYS A 147 1.44 13.00 11.12
N ILE A 148 0.58 13.31 12.08
CA ILE A 148 -0.27 14.50 12.09
C ILE A 148 -0.07 15.23 13.42
N THR A 149 0.10 16.55 13.36
CA THR A 149 0.23 17.42 14.54
C THR A 149 -0.91 18.42 14.63
N ASN A 150 -1.03 19.07 15.79
CA ASN A 150 -1.97 20.18 16.03
C ASN A 150 -3.45 19.79 15.79
N GLY A 151 -3.78 18.52 16.01
CA GLY A 151 -5.17 18.07 16.05
C GLY A 151 -5.84 18.36 17.40
N PRO A 152 -7.18 18.27 17.44
CA PRO A 152 -7.97 18.52 18.64
C PRO A 152 -7.84 17.39 19.68
N VAL A 153 -7.67 17.75 20.95
CA VAL A 153 -7.59 16.81 22.08
C VAL A 153 -8.99 16.48 22.60
N GLU A 154 -9.73 15.65 21.87
CA GLU A 154 -11.08 15.21 22.27
C GLU A 154 -11.42 13.79 21.79
N ASP A 155 -12.43 13.19 22.42
CA ASP A 155 -12.89 11.84 22.11
C ASP A 155 -13.31 11.72 20.64
N GLY A 156 -12.78 10.71 19.93
CA GLY A 156 -13.16 10.47 18.53
C GLY A 156 -12.44 11.36 17.52
N ALA A 157 -11.45 12.18 17.92
CA ALA A 157 -10.70 13.03 17.01
C ALA A 157 -10.03 12.27 15.84
N LEU A 158 -9.66 10.99 16.05
CA LEU A 158 -9.12 10.12 15.00
C LEU A 158 -10.06 9.89 13.82
N PHE A 159 -11.38 10.03 14.00
CA PHE A 159 -12.33 9.89 12.89
C PHE A 159 -12.16 11.04 11.89
N ARG A 160 -11.91 12.26 12.37
CA ARG A 160 -11.64 13.41 11.49
C ARG A 160 -10.37 13.26 10.68
N VAL A 161 -9.38 12.50 11.17
CA VAL A 161 -8.18 12.15 10.39
C VAL A 161 -8.56 11.23 9.23
N VAL A 162 -9.40 10.23 9.47
CA VAL A 162 -9.84 9.30 8.43
C VAL A 162 -10.76 9.98 7.41
N ASP A 163 -11.62 10.90 7.87
CA ASP A 163 -12.52 11.67 7.00
C ASP A 163 -11.77 12.54 5.97
N LEU A 164 -10.47 12.82 6.17
CA LEU A 164 -9.63 13.51 5.18
C LEU A 164 -9.45 12.70 3.88
N PHE A 165 -9.57 11.37 3.96
CA PHE A 165 -9.15 10.50 2.86
C PHE A 165 -10.00 9.24 2.66
N GLY A 166 -10.91 8.87 3.55
CA GLY A 166 -11.62 7.61 3.39
C GLY A 166 -12.60 7.28 4.50
N PHE A 167 -12.73 5.99 4.78
CA PHE A 167 -13.78 5.44 5.65
C PHE A 167 -13.21 4.53 6.73
N ILE A 168 -13.88 4.55 7.89
CA ILE A 168 -13.55 3.68 9.02
C ILE A 168 -13.98 2.24 8.71
N ARG A 169 -13.13 1.28 9.06
CA ARG A 169 -13.48 -0.13 9.17
C ARG A 169 -13.84 -0.48 10.59
N GLU A 170 -15.14 -0.66 10.78
CA GLU A 170 -15.69 -1.15 12.02
C GLU A 170 -15.32 -2.63 12.23
N THR A 171 -15.04 -2.99 13.48
CA THR A 171 -14.71 -4.36 13.89
C THR A 171 -15.51 -4.75 15.14
N ASN A 172 -15.31 -5.95 15.69
CA ASN A 172 -15.87 -6.30 17.00
C ASN A 172 -15.37 -5.39 18.14
N TYR A 173 -14.24 -4.69 17.96
CA TYR A 173 -13.79 -3.65 18.90
C TYR A 173 -14.58 -2.33 18.76
N GLY A 174 -15.50 -2.23 17.80
CA GLY A 174 -16.22 -1.02 17.43
C GLY A 174 -15.52 -0.23 16.32
N ARG A 175 -15.96 1.02 16.14
CA ARG A 175 -15.37 2.00 15.20
C ARG A 175 -14.01 2.54 15.66
N LYS A 176 -13.77 2.53 16.97
CA LYS A 176 -12.50 2.87 17.63
C LYS A 176 -12.29 1.95 18.82
N PHE A 177 -11.05 1.82 19.27
CA PHE A 177 -10.68 1.14 20.50
C PHE A 177 -9.81 2.04 21.38
N GLU A 178 -9.86 1.80 22.70
CA GLU A 178 -9.16 2.59 23.71
C GLU A 178 -7.86 1.88 24.13
N VAL A 179 -6.73 2.57 24.08
CA VAL A 179 -5.43 2.09 24.54
C VAL A 179 -5.01 2.94 25.73
N ARG A 180 -5.35 2.47 26.93
CA ARG A 180 -5.02 3.14 28.20
C ARG A 180 -3.92 2.39 28.93
N THR A 181 -2.91 3.12 29.39
CA THR A 181 -1.84 2.56 30.23
C THR A 181 -1.61 3.45 31.43
N GLN A 182 -1.69 2.84 32.62
CA GLN A 182 -1.23 3.46 33.87
C GLN A 182 0.10 2.81 34.24
N VAL A 183 1.20 3.57 34.09
CA VAL A 183 2.54 3.07 34.40
C VAL A 183 2.80 3.28 35.89
N ASN A 184 2.80 2.19 36.66
CA ASN A 184 3.11 2.21 38.09
C ASN A 184 4.36 1.34 38.37
N PRO A 185 5.43 1.88 38.99
CA PRO A 185 6.65 1.13 39.32
C PRO A 185 6.45 -0.14 40.16
N SER A 186 5.33 -0.27 40.89
CA SER A 186 5.08 -1.39 41.81
C SER A 186 4.27 -2.56 41.24
N ASN A 187 3.73 -2.47 40.03
CA ASN A 187 2.81 -3.47 39.48
C ASN A 187 3.24 -3.95 38.08
N LEU A 188 4.05 -5.01 38.03
CA LEU A 188 4.66 -5.57 36.82
C LEU A 188 3.69 -6.41 35.94
N ALA A 189 2.40 -6.46 36.26
CA ALA A 189 1.44 -7.38 35.63
C ALA A 189 0.72 -6.84 34.37
N PHE A 190 0.75 -5.53 34.11
CA PHE A 190 0.27 -4.91 32.85
C PHE A 190 1.45 -4.22 32.17
N THR A 191 2.19 -5.00 31.40
CA THR A 191 3.65 -4.92 31.27
C THR A 191 4.15 -3.67 30.53
N GLY A 192 4.99 -2.88 31.21
CA GLY A 192 5.83 -1.84 30.60
C GLY A 192 6.93 -2.37 29.66
N LEU A 193 6.87 -3.66 29.30
CA LEU A 193 7.76 -4.30 28.33
C LEU A 193 7.48 -3.74 26.93
N GLY A 194 8.56 -3.58 26.13
CA GLY A 194 8.44 -3.22 24.72
C GLY A 194 7.65 -4.30 23.97
N LEU A 195 6.83 -3.87 23.02
CA LEU A 195 6.18 -4.79 22.08
C LEU A 195 7.09 -4.96 20.87
N GLN A 196 7.29 -6.20 20.42
CA GLN A 196 7.90 -6.43 19.11
C GLN A 196 7.05 -5.73 18.04
N ALA A 197 7.70 -5.13 17.04
CA ALA A 197 7.00 -4.50 15.94
C ALA A 197 6.13 -5.53 15.21
N HIS A 198 4.90 -5.15 14.89
CA HIS A 198 3.93 -6.04 14.28
C HIS A 198 3.01 -5.31 13.32
N THR A 199 2.40 -6.07 12.40
CA THR A 199 1.16 -5.64 11.73
C THR A 199 -0.04 -6.14 12.51
N ASP A 200 -1.09 -5.32 12.51
CA ASP A 200 -2.31 -5.57 13.26
C ASP A 200 -3.23 -6.51 12.52
N ASN A 201 -3.90 -7.36 13.29
CA ASN A 201 -4.97 -8.22 12.84
C ASN A 201 -4.65 -9.09 11.61
N PRO A 202 -3.47 -9.75 11.51
CA PRO A 202 -3.17 -10.61 10.38
C PRO A 202 -4.14 -11.79 10.27
N TYR A 203 -4.88 -12.11 11.33
CA TYR A 203 -5.99 -13.06 11.41
C TYR A 203 -7.30 -12.60 10.74
N ARG A 204 -7.36 -11.40 10.16
CA ARG A 204 -8.48 -10.93 9.33
C ARG A 204 -8.13 -11.05 7.84
N ASP A 205 -9.11 -11.41 7.03
CA ASP A 205 -9.00 -11.47 5.58
C ASP A 205 -10.31 -10.92 4.96
N PRO A 206 -10.30 -9.71 4.35
CA PRO A 206 -9.14 -8.85 4.17
C PRO A 206 -8.59 -8.29 5.50
N VAL A 207 -7.27 -8.09 5.56
CA VAL A 207 -6.61 -7.44 6.70
C VAL A 207 -6.95 -5.96 6.70
N PRO A 208 -7.14 -5.32 7.88
CA PRO A 208 -7.20 -3.87 7.96
C PRO A 208 -5.99 -3.23 7.28
N THR A 209 -6.20 -2.41 6.24
CA THR A 209 -5.07 -1.97 5.42
C THR A 209 -4.42 -0.66 5.89
N LEU A 210 -5.13 0.17 6.67
CA LEU A 210 -4.58 1.31 7.41
C LEU A 210 -4.96 1.22 8.90
N GLN A 211 -4.06 1.69 9.76
CA GLN A 211 -4.33 1.93 11.18
C GLN A 211 -3.97 3.38 11.53
N VAL A 212 -4.81 4.03 12.33
CA VAL A 212 -4.55 5.35 12.92
C VAL A 212 -4.50 5.21 14.43
N LEU A 213 -3.46 5.75 15.05
CA LEU A 213 -3.34 5.89 16.50
C LEU A 213 -3.24 7.37 16.86
N TYR A 214 -4.09 7.81 17.78
CA TYR A 214 -4.29 9.20 18.17
C TYR A 214 -4.05 9.39 19.66
N CYS A 215 -3.23 10.36 20.03
CA CYS A 215 -2.86 10.61 21.42
C CYS A 215 -3.81 11.62 22.08
N LEU A 216 -4.42 11.24 23.20
CA LEU A 216 -5.23 12.12 24.06
C LEU A 216 -4.50 12.50 25.35
N GLU A 217 -3.72 11.59 25.93
CA GLU A 217 -2.87 11.85 27.09
C GLU A 217 -1.51 11.17 26.93
N SER A 218 -0.43 11.86 27.30
CA SER A 218 0.94 11.33 27.23
C SER A 218 1.86 11.96 28.27
N THR A 219 1.69 11.59 29.54
CA THR A 219 2.48 12.10 30.67
C THR A 219 3.63 11.17 31.08
N ALA A 220 3.58 9.89 30.72
CA ALA A 220 4.65 8.93 31.02
C ALA A 220 5.94 9.19 30.23
N ALA A 221 7.10 9.05 30.87
CA ALA A 221 8.40 9.08 30.20
C ALA A 221 8.67 7.77 29.44
N GLY A 222 9.37 7.86 28.31
CA GLY A 222 9.53 6.74 27.38
C GLY A 222 8.25 6.42 26.59
N GLY A 223 8.14 5.18 26.11
CA GLY A 223 6.99 4.72 25.35
C GLY A 223 6.88 5.40 23.97
N GLU A 224 8.01 5.80 23.39
CA GLU A 224 8.10 6.30 22.03
C GLU A 224 7.44 5.29 21.09
N ASN A 225 6.65 5.78 20.15
CA ASN A 225 6.13 4.96 19.07
C ASN A 225 7.30 4.58 18.17
N MET A 226 7.22 3.40 17.59
CA MET A 226 8.26 2.81 16.76
C MET A 226 7.60 2.21 15.54
N VAL A 227 8.15 2.48 14.36
CA VAL A 227 7.72 1.90 13.09
C VAL A 227 8.92 1.27 12.39
N VAL A 228 8.66 0.17 11.69
CA VAL A 228 9.66 -0.57 10.91
C VAL A 228 9.07 -0.89 9.55
N ASP A 229 9.79 -0.60 8.48
CA ASP A 229 9.34 -0.93 7.12
C ASP A 229 9.46 -2.44 6.87
N GLY A 230 8.33 -3.14 6.82
CA GLY A 230 8.29 -4.57 6.52
C GLY A 230 8.84 -4.88 5.13
N PHE A 231 8.74 -3.94 4.17
CA PHE A 231 9.28 -4.15 2.84
C PHE A 231 10.80 -4.09 2.82
N ALA A 232 11.40 -3.12 3.52
CA ALA A 232 12.84 -3.06 3.72
C ALA A 232 13.36 -4.31 4.45
N ALA A 233 12.65 -4.77 5.49
CA ALA A 233 12.99 -5.99 6.22
C ALA A 233 12.95 -7.24 5.33
N ALA A 234 11.91 -7.38 4.49
CA ALA A 234 11.78 -8.49 3.55
C ALA A 234 12.87 -8.44 2.45
N GLN A 235 13.20 -7.26 1.94
CA GLN A 235 14.28 -7.08 0.96
C GLN A 235 15.65 -7.39 1.55
N ARG A 236 15.93 -6.99 2.81
CA ARG A 236 17.14 -7.35 3.54
C ARG A 236 17.21 -8.87 3.75
N LEU A 237 16.11 -9.51 4.16
CA LEU A 237 16.06 -10.96 4.29
C LEU A 237 16.41 -11.66 2.96
N ARG A 238 15.85 -11.18 1.84
CA ARG A 238 16.16 -11.70 0.50
C ARG A 238 17.63 -11.53 0.14
N ALA A 239 18.21 -10.36 0.41
CA ALA A 239 19.62 -10.07 0.14
C ALA A 239 20.56 -10.94 0.99
N GLU A 240 20.20 -11.22 2.24
CA GLU A 240 20.97 -12.08 3.14
C GLU A 240 20.80 -13.58 2.80
N ASN A 241 19.58 -14.01 2.48
CA ASN A 241 19.25 -15.40 2.14
C ASN A 241 17.95 -15.49 1.32
N GLU A 242 18.10 -15.72 0.02
CA GLU A 242 16.96 -15.83 -0.90
C GLU A 242 16.02 -17.01 -0.56
N GLN A 243 16.55 -18.13 -0.06
CA GLN A 243 15.73 -19.28 0.35
C GLN A 243 14.83 -18.93 1.52
N TYR A 244 15.30 -18.09 2.46
CA TYR A 244 14.50 -17.65 3.60
C TYR A 244 13.34 -16.76 3.15
N PHE A 245 13.62 -15.81 2.26
CA PHE A 245 12.57 -15.00 1.64
C PHE A 245 11.53 -15.88 0.93
N ASN A 246 11.99 -16.79 0.07
CA ASN A 246 11.10 -17.66 -0.72
C ASN A 246 10.20 -18.53 0.18
N VAL A 247 10.75 -19.18 1.20
CA VAL A 247 9.94 -20.04 2.09
C VAL A 247 8.88 -19.25 2.88
N LEU A 248 9.14 -18.01 3.27
CA LEU A 248 8.14 -17.14 3.92
C LEU A 248 7.09 -16.56 2.96
N ALA A 249 7.39 -16.54 1.66
CA ALA A 249 6.50 -16.07 0.60
C ALA A 249 5.66 -17.20 -0.02
N ASP A 250 6.23 -18.40 -0.16
CA ASP A 250 5.62 -19.54 -0.83
C ASP A 250 4.64 -20.31 0.07
N HIS A 251 4.84 -20.24 1.39
CA HIS A 251 4.03 -21.01 2.35
C HIS A 251 3.26 -20.10 3.30
N CYS A 252 1.98 -20.42 3.49
CA CYS A 252 1.12 -19.65 4.38
C CYS A 252 1.46 -19.89 5.85
N ALA A 253 1.48 -18.81 6.62
CA ALA A 253 1.22 -18.89 8.04
C ALA A 253 -0.28 -19.04 8.29
N LYS A 254 -0.63 -19.45 9.51
CA LYS A 254 -2.00 -19.35 10.03
C LYS A 254 -2.00 -18.34 11.16
N PHE A 255 -2.96 -17.43 11.14
CA PHE A 255 -3.16 -16.47 12.23
C PHE A 255 -4.52 -16.71 12.89
N GLU A 256 -4.59 -16.52 14.20
CA GLU A 256 -5.80 -16.75 14.99
C GLU A 256 -5.94 -15.72 16.12
N TYR A 257 -7.17 -15.27 16.34
CA TYR A 257 -7.58 -14.54 17.53
C TYR A 257 -8.91 -15.10 18.05
N SER A 258 -8.88 -15.59 19.29
CA SER A 258 -10.06 -16.12 20.00
C SER A 258 -10.12 -15.59 21.44
N GLY A 259 -9.70 -14.34 21.65
CA GLY A 259 -9.54 -13.74 22.98
C GLY A 259 -10.83 -13.20 23.62
N GLU A 260 -11.94 -13.15 22.88
CA GLU A 260 -13.21 -12.57 23.33
C GLU A 260 -14.35 -13.57 23.12
N ALA A 261 -15.29 -13.64 24.07
CA ALA A 261 -16.44 -14.53 23.98
C ALA A 261 -17.26 -14.24 22.72
N GLY A 262 -17.46 -15.25 21.87
CA GLY A 262 -18.18 -15.09 20.60
C GLY A 262 -17.34 -14.56 19.44
N VAL A 263 -16.04 -14.32 19.63
CA VAL A 263 -15.11 -13.89 18.57
C VAL A 263 -14.07 -14.98 18.34
N CYS A 264 -14.04 -15.51 17.11
CA CYS A 264 -12.98 -16.38 16.62
C CYS A 264 -12.66 -15.96 15.19
N LEU A 265 -11.48 -15.38 14.99
CA LEU A 265 -11.02 -14.88 13.71
C LEU A 265 -9.79 -15.67 13.30
N THR A 266 -9.77 -16.15 12.06
CA THR A 266 -8.62 -16.89 11.52
C THR A 266 -8.34 -16.45 10.10
N SER A 267 -7.07 -16.52 9.70
CA SER A 267 -6.65 -16.35 8.32
C SER A 267 -5.53 -17.33 7.96
N ARG A 268 -5.37 -17.54 6.65
CA ARG A 268 -4.30 -18.34 6.05
C ARG A 268 -3.62 -17.50 4.98
N ARG A 269 -2.50 -16.89 5.31
CA ARG A 269 -1.75 -15.95 4.44
C ARG A 269 -0.25 -16.09 4.68
N PRO A 270 0.60 -15.87 3.66
CA PRO A 270 2.04 -15.86 3.87
C PRO A 270 2.47 -14.66 4.73
N MET A 271 3.64 -14.75 5.34
CA MET A 271 4.24 -13.62 6.07
C MET A 271 4.73 -12.55 5.10
N ILE A 272 5.18 -12.95 3.90
CA ILE A 272 5.58 -12.09 2.79
C ILE A 272 4.61 -12.36 1.63
N GLU A 273 3.73 -11.42 1.31
CA GLU A 273 2.75 -11.59 0.24
C GLU A 273 3.26 -10.98 -1.05
N LEU A 274 3.24 -11.77 -2.13
CA LEU A 274 3.63 -11.33 -3.46
C LEU A 274 2.45 -11.33 -4.42
N ALA A 275 2.43 -10.37 -5.33
CA ALA A 275 1.59 -10.44 -6.52
C ALA A 275 2.09 -11.56 -7.47
N PRO A 276 1.28 -11.99 -8.45
CA PRO A 276 1.66 -13.08 -9.36
C PRO A 276 2.94 -12.84 -10.17
N ASP A 277 3.31 -11.59 -10.41
CA ASP A 277 4.54 -11.16 -11.08
C ASP A 277 5.72 -10.96 -10.11
N GLY A 278 5.54 -11.31 -8.84
CA GLY A 278 6.55 -11.21 -7.81
C GLY A 278 6.65 -9.84 -7.15
N GLU A 279 5.73 -8.89 -7.37
CA GLU A 279 5.72 -7.63 -6.62
C GLU A 279 5.50 -7.91 -5.12
N LEU A 280 6.25 -7.23 -4.25
CA LEU A 280 6.01 -7.26 -2.82
C LEU A 280 4.81 -6.37 -2.46
N VAL A 281 3.70 -7.00 -2.09
CA VAL A 281 2.42 -6.32 -1.85
C VAL A 281 1.93 -6.37 -0.41
N GLY A 282 2.54 -7.22 0.44
CA GLY A 282 2.14 -7.30 1.84
C GLY A 282 3.14 -7.97 2.78
N VAL A 283 3.10 -7.57 4.05
CA VAL A 283 3.81 -8.20 5.16
C VAL A 283 2.84 -8.46 6.32
N ARG A 284 2.79 -9.71 6.79
CA ARG A 284 2.03 -10.13 7.98
C ARG A 284 2.98 -10.70 9.01
N PHE A 285 3.16 -9.95 10.09
CA PHE A 285 4.07 -10.34 11.15
C PHE A 285 3.46 -9.96 12.50
N ASN A 286 3.01 -10.96 13.26
CA ASN A 286 2.49 -10.76 14.60
C ASN A 286 2.62 -12.06 15.40
N ASN A 287 3.64 -12.11 16.27
CA ASN A 287 3.97 -13.30 17.05
C ASN A 287 2.83 -13.73 18.01
N ARG A 288 2.02 -12.79 18.51
CA ARG A 288 0.95 -13.05 19.50
C ARG A 288 -0.27 -13.73 18.90
N SER A 289 -0.46 -13.63 17.59
CA SER A 289 -1.59 -14.23 16.87
C SER A 289 -1.16 -15.27 15.84
N LEU A 290 0.13 -15.64 15.80
CA LEU A 290 0.60 -16.74 14.98
C LEU A 290 0.09 -18.06 15.58
N ALA A 291 -0.72 -18.78 14.82
CA ALA A 291 -1.21 -20.10 15.18
C ALA A 291 -0.18 -21.19 14.78
N ALA A 292 -0.48 -22.45 15.08
CA ALA A 292 0.34 -23.56 14.64
C ALA A 292 0.48 -23.57 13.10
N VAL A 293 1.73 -23.54 12.62
CA VAL A 293 2.04 -23.56 11.19
C VAL A 293 1.88 -24.99 10.67
N THR A 294 0.86 -25.23 9.83
CA THR A 294 0.53 -26.55 9.29
C THR A 294 0.64 -26.66 7.77
N ASP A 295 0.88 -25.53 7.09
CA ASP A 295 0.86 -25.41 5.63
C ASP A 295 2.26 -25.42 4.99
N VAL A 296 3.30 -25.71 5.77
CA VAL A 296 4.68 -25.83 5.28
C VAL A 296 5.04 -27.32 5.19
N PRO A 297 5.58 -27.80 4.05
CA PRO A 297 6.07 -29.17 3.91
C PRO A 297 7.12 -29.55 4.97
N PHE A 298 7.13 -30.82 5.38
CA PHE A 298 7.97 -31.32 6.46
C PHE A 298 9.47 -31.00 6.28
N ASP A 299 9.97 -31.14 5.05
CA ASP A 299 11.35 -30.88 4.67
C ASP A 299 11.72 -29.39 4.65
N GLN A 300 10.74 -28.49 4.55
CA GLN A 300 10.93 -27.04 4.54
C GLN A 300 10.67 -26.38 5.91
N MET A 301 10.06 -27.09 6.86
CA MET A 301 9.64 -26.52 8.15
C MET A 301 10.81 -25.95 8.96
N ALA A 302 11.97 -26.63 8.97
CA ALA A 302 13.16 -26.13 9.67
C ALA A 302 13.65 -24.82 9.05
N THR A 303 13.68 -24.73 7.71
CA THR A 303 14.04 -23.51 6.97
C THR A 303 13.02 -22.40 7.22
N TYR A 304 11.73 -22.72 7.28
CA TYR A 304 10.67 -21.74 7.57
C TYR A 304 10.86 -21.09 8.94
N TYR A 305 11.10 -21.88 9.98
CA TYR A 305 11.34 -21.33 11.31
C TYR A 305 12.68 -20.57 11.42
N ALA A 306 13.71 -20.99 10.69
CA ALA A 306 14.97 -20.23 10.60
C ALA A 306 14.77 -18.88 9.90
N ALA A 307 14.01 -18.87 8.80
CA ALA A 307 13.63 -17.66 8.08
C ALA A 307 12.75 -16.73 8.92
N TYR A 308 11.73 -17.26 9.59
CA TYR A 308 10.85 -16.50 10.48
C TYR A 308 11.64 -15.85 11.62
N ARG A 309 12.55 -16.61 12.25
CA ARG A 309 13.48 -16.08 13.25
C ARG A 309 14.31 -14.93 12.67
N ARG A 310 14.94 -15.15 11.50
CA ARG A 310 15.81 -14.15 10.90
C ARG A 310 15.06 -12.88 10.52
N LEU A 311 13.84 -12.99 10.01
CA LEU A 311 12.97 -11.85 9.76
C LEU A 311 12.66 -11.09 11.05
N GLY A 312 12.35 -11.78 12.15
CA GLY A 312 12.15 -11.17 13.46
C GLY A 312 13.38 -10.44 13.97
N GLU A 313 14.57 -11.02 13.81
CA GLU A 313 15.85 -10.37 14.18
C GLU A 313 16.12 -9.10 13.37
N ILE A 314 15.79 -9.10 12.07
CA ILE A 314 15.88 -7.89 11.23
C ILE A 314 14.89 -6.83 11.72
N ILE A 315 13.64 -7.22 12.03
CA ILE A 315 12.61 -6.31 12.53
C ILE A 315 13.00 -5.69 13.89
N ASP A 316 13.69 -6.45 14.74
CA ASP A 316 14.14 -6.00 16.06
C ASP A 316 15.46 -5.19 16.01
N ASP A 317 16.10 -5.08 14.84
CA ASP A 317 17.34 -4.33 14.65
C ASP A 317 17.07 -2.82 14.74
N ALA A 318 17.76 -2.14 15.65
CA ALA A 318 17.60 -0.69 15.84
C ALA A 318 18.04 0.12 14.61
N SER A 319 18.78 -0.46 13.67
CA SER A 319 19.07 0.22 12.39
C SER A 319 17.86 0.27 11.47
N MET A 320 16.80 -0.50 11.72
CA MET A 320 15.60 -0.58 10.88
C MET A 320 14.44 0.29 11.38
N GLU A 321 14.58 0.87 12.58
CA GLU A 321 13.46 1.53 13.25
C GLU A 321 13.48 3.05 13.08
N VAL A 322 12.28 3.61 12.87
CA VAL A 322 12.02 5.03 13.05
C VAL A 322 11.16 5.20 14.29
N SER A 323 11.57 6.09 15.19
CA SER A 323 10.93 6.30 16.49
C SER A 323 10.50 7.75 16.68
N PHE A 324 9.33 7.95 17.28
CA PHE A 324 8.84 9.29 17.58
C PHE A 324 7.85 9.28 18.75
N ARG A 325 7.84 10.37 19.50
CA ARG A 325 6.82 10.62 20.52
C ARG A 325 5.57 11.23 19.89
N LEU A 326 4.41 10.87 20.45
CA LEU A 326 3.15 11.56 20.22
C LEU A 326 2.73 12.28 21.49
N ASN A 327 2.41 13.56 21.31
CA ASN A 327 1.82 14.43 22.31
C ASN A 327 0.30 14.49 22.12
N PRO A 328 -0.47 14.93 23.14
CA PRO A 328 -1.91 15.14 22.99
C PRO A 328 -2.25 15.97 21.75
N GLY A 329 -3.17 15.47 20.92
CA GLY A 329 -3.57 16.11 19.66
C GLY A 329 -2.72 15.69 18.45
N GLU A 330 -1.69 14.85 18.66
CA GLU A 330 -0.92 14.24 17.58
C GLU A 330 -1.40 12.82 17.27
N ALA A 331 -1.25 12.42 16.01
CA ALA A 331 -1.58 11.09 15.54
C ALA A 331 -0.51 10.58 14.57
N PHE A 332 -0.57 9.29 14.27
CA PHE A 332 0.10 8.74 13.11
C PHE A 332 -0.77 7.70 12.42
N ILE A 333 -0.56 7.56 11.12
CA ILE A 333 -1.14 6.53 10.27
C ILE A 333 -0.03 5.58 9.82
N VAL A 334 -0.35 4.28 9.74
CA VAL A 334 0.49 3.28 9.09
C VAL A 334 -0.31 2.50 8.04
N ASP A 335 0.35 2.21 6.94
CA ASP A 335 0.00 1.18 5.97
C ASP A 335 0.21 -0.18 6.63
N ASN A 336 -0.85 -0.71 7.21
CA ASN A 336 -0.81 -1.93 8.00
C ASN A 336 -0.61 -3.19 7.15
N THR A 337 -0.56 -3.07 5.82
CA THR A 337 -0.08 -4.15 4.94
C THR A 337 1.43 -4.12 4.74
N ARG A 338 2.14 -3.09 5.22
CA ARG A 338 3.58 -2.88 4.98
C ARG A 338 4.35 -2.57 6.26
N VAL A 339 3.96 -1.50 6.95
CA VAL A 339 4.71 -0.92 8.06
C VAL A 339 4.29 -1.57 9.37
N LEU A 340 5.26 -2.19 10.04
CA LEU A 340 5.10 -2.71 11.38
C LEU A 340 5.18 -1.57 12.38
N HIS A 341 4.47 -1.70 13.51
CA HIS A 341 4.48 -0.70 14.56
C HIS A 341 4.59 -1.34 15.94
N ALA A 342 5.13 -0.57 16.87
CA ALA A 342 5.35 -0.95 18.26
C ALA A 342 5.53 0.29 19.14
N ARG A 343 5.86 0.05 20.41
CA ARG A 343 6.30 1.10 21.33
C ARG A 343 7.52 0.65 22.12
N LYS A 344 8.39 1.59 22.44
CA LYS A 344 9.47 1.40 23.41
C LYS A 344 8.92 1.14 24.81
N ALA A 345 9.79 0.65 25.69
CA ALA A 345 9.47 0.50 27.10
C ALA A 345 9.27 1.88 27.76
N TYR A 346 8.47 1.92 28.82
CA TYR A 346 8.31 3.13 29.63
C TYR A 346 9.49 3.28 30.59
N SER A 347 9.98 4.51 30.76
CA SER A 347 11.10 4.84 31.65
C SER A 347 10.70 5.62 32.89
N GLY A 348 9.41 6.00 33.01
CA GLY A 348 8.89 6.72 34.16
C GLY A 348 7.38 6.56 34.36
N ALA A 349 6.91 6.88 35.56
CA ALA A 349 5.50 6.82 35.92
C ALA A 349 4.67 7.86 35.15
N GLY A 350 3.40 7.57 34.92
CA GLY A 350 2.47 8.47 34.26
C GLY A 350 1.30 7.74 33.60
N THR A 351 0.51 8.50 32.85
CA THR A 351 -0.61 8.00 32.05
C THR A 351 -0.30 8.12 30.56
N ARG A 352 -0.80 7.14 29.80
CA ARG A 352 -1.01 7.26 28.36
C ARG A 352 -2.45 6.88 28.03
N TRP A 353 -3.06 7.69 27.17
CA TRP A 353 -4.36 7.41 26.60
C TRP A 353 -4.32 7.68 25.10
N PHE A 354 -4.43 6.60 24.34
CA PHE A 354 -4.51 6.61 22.89
C PHE A 354 -5.86 6.06 22.44
N GLN A 355 -6.33 6.53 21.29
CA GLN A 355 -7.43 5.93 20.56
C GLN A 355 -6.91 5.36 19.26
N GLY A 356 -7.33 4.15 18.93
CA GLY A 356 -7.02 3.49 17.67
C GLY A 356 -8.25 3.24 16.82
N CYS A 357 -8.09 3.31 15.50
CA CYS A 357 -9.09 2.85 14.55
C CYS A 357 -8.40 2.30 13.30
N TYR A 358 -9.20 1.66 12.44
CA TYR A 358 -8.75 1.15 11.17
C TYR A 358 -9.48 1.85 10.02
N ALA A 359 -8.79 2.03 8.90
CA ALA A 359 -9.31 2.57 7.63
C ALA A 359 -8.73 1.77 6.45
N ASP A 360 -9.20 1.96 5.21
CA ASP A 360 -8.67 1.23 4.04
C ASP A 360 -7.88 2.13 3.09
N LYS A 361 -6.85 1.52 2.48
CA LYS A 361 -5.93 2.15 1.50
C LYS A 361 -6.65 2.61 0.24
N ASP A 362 -7.74 1.96 -0.18
CA ASP A 362 -8.47 2.33 -1.40
C ASP A 362 -9.02 3.76 -1.31
N GLY A 363 -9.57 4.15 -0.15
CA GLY A 363 -9.98 5.53 0.11
C GLY A 363 -8.80 6.48 -0.01
N LEU A 364 -7.71 6.19 0.71
CA LEU A 364 -6.51 7.04 0.71
C LEU A 364 -5.97 7.27 -0.71
N ARG A 365 -5.87 6.20 -1.50
CA ARG A 365 -5.36 6.24 -2.88
C ARG A 365 -6.34 6.96 -3.80
N SER A 366 -7.64 6.71 -3.65
CA SER A 366 -8.68 7.44 -4.39
C SER A 366 -8.58 8.95 -4.18
N THR A 367 -8.50 9.42 -2.94
CA THR A 367 -8.35 10.84 -2.64
C THR A 367 -7.05 11.41 -3.19
N TYR A 368 -5.92 10.70 -3.01
CA TYR A 368 -4.63 11.14 -3.52
C TYR A 368 -4.61 11.28 -5.05
N ASP A 369 -5.10 10.27 -5.76
CA ASP A 369 -5.12 10.24 -7.22
C ASP A 369 -6.08 11.29 -7.81
N ALA A 370 -7.21 11.53 -7.14
CA ALA A 370 -8.13 12.60 -7.52
C ALA A 370 -7.46 13.98 -7.42
N LEU A 371 -6.82 14.28 -6.29
CA LEU A 371 -6.11 15.55 -6.09
C LEU A 371 -4.98 15.76 -7.11
N ARG A 372 -4.23 14.69 -7.44
CA ARG A 372 -3.19 14.75 -8.47
C ARG A 372 -3.74 15.05 -9.86
N ARG A 373 -4.90 14.48 -10.20
CA ARG A 373 -5.56 14.71 -11.48
C ARG A 373 -6.05 16.15 -11.59
N ASP A 374 -6.66 16.68 -10.54
CA ASP A 374 -7.14 18.07 -10.52
C ASP A 374 -6.00 19.06 -10.69
N SER A 375 -4.88 18.88 -9.97
CA SER A 375 -3.69 19.73 -10.15
C SER A 375 -3.07 19.64 -11.55
N ALA A 376 -3.10 18.47 -12.19
CA ALA A 376 -2.61 18.30 -13.56
C ALA A 376 -3.52 18.99 -14.58
N LEU A 377 -4.85 18.97 -14.35
CA LEU A 377 -5.82 19.68 -15.18
C LEU A 377 -5.69 21.20 -15.02
N GLU A 378 -5.48 21.70 -13.81
CA GLU A 378 -5.22 23.12 -13.54
C GLU A 378 -3.92 23.60 -14.19
N ALA A 379 -2.84 22.80 -14.14
CA ALA A 379 -1.56 23.16 -14.76
C ALA A 379 -1.57 23.11 -16.30
N ALA A 380 -2.55 22.45 -16.90
CA ALA A 380 -2.73 22.35 -18.34
C ALA A 380 -3.62 23.47 -18.94
N GLN A 381 -4.25 24.29 -18.08
CA GLN A 381 -5.03 25.47 -18.44
C GLN A 381 -4.18 26.73 -18.34
#